data_AF-A0A397TIG8-F1
#
_entry.id   AF-A0A397TIG8-F1
#
_cell.length_a   1.000
_cell.length_b   1.000
_cell.length_c   1.000
_cell.angle_alpha   90.00
_cell.angle_beta   90.00
_cell.angle_gamma   90.00
#
_symmetry.space_group_name_H-M   'P 1'
#
loop_
_entity.id
_entity.type
_entity.pdbx_description
1 polymer ?
#
loop_
_entity_poly.entity_id
_entity_poly.type
_entity_poly.pdbx_seq_one_letter_code
_entity_poly.pdbx_strand_id
1 'polypeptide(L)'
;MMYFIRSLFYPRPSPFVKSINGDIYKTFNGEALIKFKWNTYGKYYYTIIWISFIALLGCFTAVAIIPPQYIDKETQQQLLVTSIIFGFAHLFFEIRQIIYDPIKWIYDFWNIWYVKF
;
A
#
# COMPACT_ATOMS: atom_id res chain seq x y z
N MET A 1 -18.59 0.85 20.54
CA MET A 1 -17.27 1.45 20.24
C MET A 1 -16.16 0.41 20.06
N MET A 2 -15.92 -0.48 21.06
CA MET A 2 -14.81 -1.45 21.06
C MET A 2 -14.75 -2.40 19.84
N TYR A 3 -15.90 -2.91 19.38
CA TYR A 3 -15.97 -3.83 18.24
C TYR A 3 -15.63 -3.19 16.89
N PHE A 4 -15.94 -1.90 16.72
CA PHE A 4 -15.63 -1.16 15.50
C PHE A 4 -14.13 -0.95 15.36
N ILE A 5 -13.46 -0.55 16.46
CA ILE A 5 -12.01 -0.35 16.49
C ILE A 5 -11.28 -1.68 16.20
N ARG A 6 -11.75 -2.80 16.76
CA ARG A 6 -11.18 -4.12 16.47
C ARG A 6 -11.38 -4.54 15.01
N SER A 7 -12.57 -4.30 14.44
CA SER A 7 -12.83 -4.56 13.01
C SER A 7 -11.99 -3.67 12.10
N LEU A 8 -11.69 -2.45 12.53
CA LEU A 8 -10.79 -1.57 11.84
C LEU A 8 -9.40 -2.21 11.91
N PHE A 9 -8.71 -2.26 13.05
CA PHE A 9 -7.29 -2.67 13.09
C PHE A 9 -7.00 -4.16 12.85
N TYR A 10 -7.95 -5.05 13.13
CA TYR A 10 -7.77 -6.51 13.05
C TYR A 10 -8.90 -7.16 12.24
N PRO A 11 -8.93 -6.97 10.90
CA PRO A 11 -9.91 -7.63 10.06
C PRO A 11 -9.73 -9.15 10.15
N ARG A 12 -10.84 -9.90 10.25
CA ARG A 12 -10.74 -11.37 10.27
C ARG A 12 -10.05 -11.84 8.98
N PRO A 13 -8.97 -12.61 9.07
CA PRO A 13 -8.34 -13.13 7.88
C PRO A 13 -9.33 -13.99 7.11
N SER A 14 -9.38 -13.78 5.80
CA SER A 14 -10.13 -14.65 4.92
C SER A 14 -9.58 -16.08 5.06
N PRO A 15 -10.43 -17.12 5.21
CA PRO A 15 -9.99 -18.52 5.28
C PRO A 15 -9.08 -18.89 4.10
N PHE A 16 -9.29 -18.23 2.96
CA PHE A 16 -8.48 -18.37 1.75
C PHE A 16 -7.01 -17.99 1.94
N VAL A 17 -6.68 -17.05 2.83
CA VAL A 17 -5.27 -16.64 3.07
C VAL A 17 -4.47 -17.79 3.69
N LYS A 18 -5.11 -18.64 4.51
CA LYS A 18 -4.46 -19.80 5.14
C LYS A 18 -4.42 -21.03 4.24
N SER A 19 -5.32 -21.14 3.26
CA SER A 19 -5.44 -22.31 2.40
C SER A 19 -4.72 -22.18 1.05
N ILE A 20 -4.19 -21.00 0.71
CA ILE A 20 -3.44 -20.79 -0.52
C ILE A 20 -2.03 -21.39 -0.34
N ASN A 21 -1.82 -22.55 -0.94
CA ASN A 21 -0.49 -23.12 -1.19
C ASN A 21 0.04 -22.56 -2.53
N GLY A 22 1.36 -22.35 -2.66
CA GLY A 22 2.01 -21.88 -3.89
C GLY A 22 1.75 -22.80 -5.09
N ASP A 23 1.39 -24.06 -4.87
CA ASP A 23 0.96 -24.96 -5.95
C ASP A 23 -0.34 -24.53 -6.65
N ILE A 24 -1.11 -23.59 -6.09
CA ILE A 24 -2.29 -23.02 -6.76
C ILE A 24 -1.94 -22.44 -8.13
N TYR A 25 -0.74 -21.85 -8.27
CA TYR A 25 -0.25 -21.28 -9.53
C TYR A 25 0.08 -22.34 -10.58
N LYS A 26 0.28 -23.60 -10.18
CA LYS A 26 0.61 -24.71 -11.09
C LYS A 26 -0.64 -25.40 -11.64
N THR A 27 -1.82 -25.12 -11.08
CA THR A 27 -3.08 -25.75 -11.50
C THR A 27 -3.87 -24.82 -12.43
N PHE A 28 -4.45 -25.36 -13.50
CA PHE A 28 -5.31 -24.59 -14.42
C PHE A 28 -6.45 -23.84 -13.71
N ASN A 29 -7.07 -24.49 -12.71
CA ASN A 29 -8.16 -23.89 -11.94
C ASN A 29 -7.66 -22.71 -11.07
N GLY A 30 -6.48 -22.85 -10.47
CA GLY A 30 -5.89 -21.79 -9.66
C GLY A 30 -5.44 -20.59 -10.50
N GLU A 31 -4.83 -20.83 -11.66
CA GLU A 31 -4.46 -19.77 -12.61
C GLU A 31 -5.71 -18.98 -13.06
N ALA A 32 -6.79 -19.68 -13.45
CA ALA A 32 -8.04 -19.05 -13.84
C ALA A 32 -8.65 -18.20 -12.72
N LEU A 33 -8.61 -18.69 -11.47
CA LEU A 33 -9.12 -17.96 -10.30
C LEU A 33 -8.30 -16.70 -10.01
N ILE A 34 -6.97 -16.76 -10.08
CA ILE A 34 -6.10 -15.60 -9.89
C ILE A 34 -6.33 -14.57 -11.00
N LYS A 35 -6.41 -15.01 -12.27
CA LYS A 35 -6.69 -14.15 -13.41
C LYS A 35 -8.05 -13.46 -13.28
N PHE A 36 -9.07 -14.17 -12.82
CA PHE A 36 -10.38 -13.60 -12.53
C PHE A 36 -10.30 -12.53 -11.44
N LYS A 37 -9.67 -12.82 -10.29
CA LYS A 37 -9.52 -11.84 -9.19
C LYS A 37 -8.72 -10.62 -9.61
N TRP A 38 -7.63 -10.80 -10.35
CA TRP A 38 -6.82 -9.72 -10.87
C TRP A 38 -7.61 -8.83 -11.84
N ASN A 39 -8.32 -9.44 -12.79
CA ASN A 39 -9.06 -8.68 -13.80
C ASN A 39 -10.30 -7.98 -13.22
N THR A 40 -10.95 -8.56 -12.21
CA THR A 40 -12.16 -7.99 -11.60
C THR A 40 -11.82 -6.93 -10.56
N TYR A 41 -10.81 -7.17 -9.71
CA TYR A 41 -10.50 -6.30 -8.57
C TYR A 41 -9.07 -5.80 -8.58
N GLY A 42 -8.11 -6.73 -8.74
CA GLY A 42 -6.69 -6.46 -8.51
C GLY A 42 -6.14 -5.29 -9.34
N LYS A 43 -6.45 -5.24 -10.63
CA LYS A 43 -5.99 -4.16 -11.52
C LYS A 43 -6.45 -2.77 -11.07
N TYR A 44 -7.69 -2.64 -10.59
CA TYR A 44 -8.23 -1.35 -10.17
C TYR A 44 -7.59 -0.89 -8.87
N TYR A 45 -7.51 -1.77 -7.88
CA TYR A 45 -6.85 -1.45 -6.61
C TYR A 45 -5.36 -1.12 -6.84
N TYR A 46 -4.66 -1.93 -7.63
CA TYR A 46 -3.26 -1.68 -7.96
C TYR A 46 -3.07 -0.31 -8.62
N THR A 47 -3.85 0.02 -9.65
CA THR A 47 -3.74 1.31 -10.34
C THR A 47 -4.03 2.49 -9.42
N ILE A 48 -5.04 2.40 -8.55
CA ILE A 48 -5.37 3.47 -7.59
C ILE A 48 -4.24 3.69 -6.58
N ILE A 49 -3.70 2.61 -6.02
CA ILE A 49 -2.56 2.68 -5.08
C ILE A 49 -1.35 3.29 -5.80
N TRP A 50 -1.07 2.84 -7.02
CA TRP A 50 0.06 3.32 -7.81
C TRP A 50 -0.05 4.81 -8.13
N ILE A 51 -1.22 5.29 -8.59
CA ILE A 51 -1.45 6.73 -8.84
C ILE A 51 -1.29 7.54 -7.56
N SER A 52 -1.82 7.06 -6.44
CA SER A 52 -1.72 7.74 -5.15
C SER A 52 -0.26 7.88 -4.70
N PHE A 53 0.54 6.84 -4.91
CA PHE A 53 1.97 6.84 -4.61
C PHE A 53 2.75 7.82 -5.51
N ILE A 54 2.47 7.83 -6.81
CA ILE A 54 3.10 8.78 -7.74
C ILE A 54 2.69 10.22 -7.42
N ALA A 55 1.44 10.47 -7.04
CA ALA A 55 0.99 11.80 -6.61
C ALA A 55 1.72 12.27 -5.35
N LEU A 56 1.86 11.41 -4.35
CA LEU A 56 2.65 11.69 -3.13
C LEU A 56 4.10 12.02 -3.48
N LEU A 57 4.75 11.19 -4.30
CA LEU A 57 6.14 11.37 -4.71
C LEU A 57 6.33 12.67 -5.51
N GLY A 58 5.42 12.97 -6.43
CA GLY A 58 5.44 14.18 -7.24
C GLY A 58 5.28 15.44 -6.39
N CYS A 59 4.31 15.46 -5.46
CA CYS A 59 4.11 16.61 -4.57
C CYS A 59 5.34 16.83 -3.67
N PHE A 60 5.89 15.76 -3.10
CA PHE A 60 7.06 15.84 -2.22
C PHE A 60 8.31 16.32 -2.96
N THR A 61 8.60 15.76 -4.14
CA THR A 61 9.77 16.15 -4.94
C THR A 61 9.63 17.56 -5.51
N ALA A 62 8.43 17.98 -5.93
CA ALA A 62 8.18 19.34 -6.39
C ALA A 62 8.51 20.37 -5.29
N VAL A 63 8.06 20.13 -4.05
CA VAL A 63 8.38 21.01 -2.92
C VAL A 63 9.87 20.99 -2.57
N ALA A 64 10.52 19.82 -2.65
CA ALA A 64 11.92 19.68 -2.26
C ALA A 64 12.90 20.28 -3.28
N ILE A 65 12.58 20.21 -4.57
CA ILE A 65 13.47 20.62 -5.66
C ILE A 65 13.24 22.09 -6.04
N ILE A 66 11.97 22.55 -6.07
CA ILE A 66 11.66 23.89 -6.58
C ILE A 66 11.98 24.92 -5.48
N PRO A 67 12.87 25.89 -5.74
CA PRO A 67 13.18 26.93 -4.76
C PRO A 67 11.95 27.81 -4.51
N PRO A 68 11.78 28.37 -3.29
CA PRO A 68 10.63 29.23 -2.92
C PRO A 68 10.48 30.50 -3.77
N GLN A 69 11.47 30.78 -4.62
CA GLN A 69 11.55 31.93 -5.51
C GLN A 69 10.75 31.70 -6.82
N TYR A 70 10.57 30.44 -7.21
CA TYR A 70 9.96 30.04 -8.49
C TYR A 70 8.54 29.46 -8.34
N ILE A 71 8.09 29.22 -7.10
CA ILE A 71 6.76 28.73 -6.78
C ILE A 71 6.08 29.72 -5.85
N ASP A 72 4.79 29.95 -6.09
CA ASP A 72 4.01 30.76 -5.18
C ASP A 72 3.91 30.08 -3.80
N LYS A 73 4.00 30.88 -2.73
CA LYS A 73 4.02 30.38 -1.35
C LYS A 73 2.75 29.65 -0.98
N GLU A 74 1.59 30.09 -1.49
CA GLU A 74 0.30 29.42 -1.25
C GLU A 74 0.29 28.04 -1.92
N THR A 75 0.78 27.96 -3.16
CA THR A 75 0.88 26.69 -3.91
C THR A 75 1.83 25.71 -3.22
N GLN A 76 2.99 26.18 -2.76
CA GLN A 76 3.94 25.36 -2.02
C GLN A 76 3.34 24.82 -0.71
N GLN A 77 2.60 25.66 0.03
CA GLN A 77 1.90 25.25 1.24
C GLN A 77 0.82 24.20 0.95
N GLN A 78 0.04 24.37 -0.11
CA GLN A 78 -0.97 23.39 -0.52
C GLN A 78 -0.34 22.03 -0.89
N LEU A 79 0.78 22.03 -1.63
CA LEU A 79 1.52 20.80 -1.95
C LEU A 79 2.08 20.11 -0.70
N LEU A 80 2.59 20.88 0.26
CA LEU A 80 3.04 20.37 1.56
C LEU A 80 1.90 19.72 2.34
N VAL A 81 0.77 20.42 2.51
CA VAL A 81 -0.40 19.87 3.22
C VAL A 81 -0.89 18.60 2.53
N THR A 82 -0.96 18.61 1.20
CA THR A 82 -1.39 17.45 0.41
C THR A 82 -0.45 16.25 0.59
N SER A 83 0.86 16.47 0.49
CA SER A 83 1.86 15.40 0.70
C SER A 83 1.83 14.84 2.13
N ILE A 84 1.60 15.68 3.14
CA ILE A 84 1.40 15.23 4.53
C ILE A 84 0.16 14.33 4.65
N ILE A 85 -0.98 14.72 4.07
CA ILE A 85 -2.21 13.92 4.11
C ILE A 85 -2.01 12.55 3.42
N PHE A 86 -1.45 12.54 2.22
CA PHE A 86 -1.14 11.29 1.51
C PHE A 86 -0.12 10.42 2.26
N GLY A 87 0.89 11.04 2.87
CA GLY A 87 1.87 10.36 3.70
C GLY A 87 1.25 9.71 4.93
N PHE A 88 0.34 10.40 5.63
CA PHE A 88 -0.41 9.82 6.75
C PHE A 88 -1.31 8.66 6.31
N ALA A 89 -1.98 8.77 5.16
CA ALA A 89 -2.77 7.68 4.61
C ALA A 89 -1.90 6.45 4.31
N HIS A 90 -0.72 6.64 3.71
CA HIS A 90 0.23 5.55 3.47
C HIS A 90 0.73 4.91 4.77
N LEU A 91 1.12 5.73 5.75
CA LEU A 91 1.57 5.27 7.06
C LEU A 91 0.48 4.46 7.78
N PHE A 92 -0.79 4.85 7.65
CA PHE A 92 -1.90 4.10 8.21
C PHE A 92 -1.98 2.67 7.66
N PHE A 93 -1.75 2.47 6.35
CA PHE A 93 -1.70 1.14 5.77
C PHE A 93 -0.51 0.31 6.29
N GLU A 94 0.67 0.92 6.44
CA GLU A 94 1.85 0.25 7.00
C GLU A 94 1.65 -0.18 8.46
N ILE A 95 1.13 0.72 9.31
CA ILE A 95 0.82 0.42 10.71
C ILE A 95 -0.15 -0.77 10.81
N ARG A 96 -1.11 -0.86 9.89
CA ARG A 96 -2.05 -1.97 9.83
C ARG A 96 -1.39 -3.30 9.50
N GLN A 97 -0.40 -3.31 8.61
CA GLN A 97 0.38 -4.51 8.31
C GLN A 97 1.24 -4.92 9.51
N ILE A 98 1.90 -3.96 10.17
CA ILE A 98 2.69 -4.18 11.38
C ILE A 98 1.84 -4.79 12.50
N ILE A 99 0.64 -4.26 12.74
CA ILE A 99 -0.26 -4.78 13.78
C ILE A 99 -0.74 -6.19 13.43
N TYR A 100 -0.99 -6.48 12.16
CA TYR A 100 -1.55 -7.76 11.73
C TYR A 100 -0.55 -8.91 11.88
N ASP A 101 0.69 -8.71 11.43
CA ASP A 101 1.77 -9.70 11.57
C ASP A 101 3.14 -8.99 11.62
N PRO A 102 3.61 -8.59 12.82
CA PRO A 102 4.82 -7.79 12.96
C PRO A 102 6.09 -8.57 12.58
N ILE A 103 6.12 -9.89 12.86
CA ILE A 103 7.26 -10.75 12.52
C ILE A 103 7.36 -10.85 11.00
N LYS A 104 6.24 -11.14 10.33
CA LYS A 104 6.21 -11.21 8.87
C LYS A 104 6.54 -9.86 8.22
N TRP A 105 6.01 -8.75 8.74
CA TRP A 105 6.31 -7.42 8.21
C TRP A 105 7.81 -7.10 8.29
N ILE A 106 8.47 -7.42 9.41
CA ILE A 106 9.93 -7.28 9.55
C ILE A 106 10.64 -8.16 8.51
N TYR A 107 10.33 -9.46 8.45
CA TYR A 107 10.98 -10.36 7.50
C TYR A 107 10.78 -9.94 6.03
N ASP A 108 9.57 -9.59 5.62
CA ASP A 108 9.25 -9.13 4.27
C ASP A 108 9.99 -7.81 3.94
N PHE A 109 10.03 -6.85 4.89
CA PHE A 109 10.81 -5.61 4.75
C PHE A 109 12.30 -5.89 4.56
N TRP A 110 12.88 -6.79 5.38
CA TRP A 110 14.27 -7.20 5.24
C TRP A 110 14.53 -7.97 3.95
N ASN A 111 13.55 -8.73 3.43
CA ASN A 111 13.67 -9.49 2.18
C ASN A 111 13.77 -8.59 0.93
N ILE A 112 13.26 -7.35 0.99
CA ILE A 112 13.45 -6.35 -0.09
C ILE A 112 14.92 -5.91 -0.17
N TRP A 113 15.61 -5.83 0.98
CA TRP A 113 17.04 -5.46 1.04
C TRP A 113 17.96 -6.67 0.88
N TYR A 114 17.53 -7.85 1.32
CA TYR A 114 18.18 -9.14 1.12
C TYR A 114 17.67 -9.78 -0.18
N VAL A 115 18.00 -9.17 -1.32
CA VAL A 115 17.85 -9.84 -2.62
C VAL A 115 18.73 -11.09 -2.61
N LYS A 116 18.12 -12.27 -2.40
CA LYS A 116 18.69 -13.52 -2.90
C LYS A 116 18.31 -13.61 -4.37
N PHE A 117 19.30 -13.35 -5.23
CA PHE A 117 19.32 -13.87 -6.60
C PHE A 117 19.32 -15.42 -6.56
#